data_AF-A0A7R9MXQ0-F1
#
_entry.id   AF-A0A7R9MXQ0-F1
#
_cell.length_a   1.000
_cell.length_b   1.000
_cell.length_c   1.000
_cell.angle_alpha   90.00
_cell.angle_beta   90.00
_cell.angle_gamma   90.00
#
_symmetry.space_group_name_H-M   'P 1'
#
loop_
_entity.id
_entity.type
_entity.pdbx_description
1 polymer ?
#
loop_
_entity_poly.entity_id
_entity_poly.type
_entity_poly.pdbx_seq_one_letter_code
_entity_poly.pdbx_strand_id
1 'polypeptide(L)'
;MQKTFLKKNLDEAGISDDVIGFVDKMAVEANANTARLWSFDKPLKRVATHVKAKVAGLYCINGENLIESPEKNKAEDFTTFQG
;
A
#
# COMPACT_ATOMS: atom_id res chain seq x y z
N MET A 1 -15.14 15.92 1.74
CA MET A 1 -15.21 17.17 0.94
C MET A 1 -14.39 17.07 -0.36
N GLN A 2 -13.09 16.72 -0.33
CA GLN A 2 -12.25 16.65 -1.54
C GLN A 2 -12.60 15.49 -2.51
N LYS A 3 -12.88 14.27 -2.02
CA LYS A 3 -13.25 13.13 -2.90
C LYS A 3 -14.54 13.40 -3.68
N THR A 4 -15.55 13.97 -3.02
CA THR A 4 -16.84 14.31 -3.64
C THR A 4 -16.68 15.37 -4.72
N PHE A 5 -15.80 16.34 -4.51
CA PHE A 5 -15.48 17.35 -5.52
C PHE A 5 -14.81 16.73 -6.76
N LEU A 6 -13.80 15.88 -6.56
CA LEU A 6 -13.13 15.19 -7.67
C LEU A 6 -14.09 14.27 -8.44
N LYS A 7 -14.96 13.54 -7.74
CA LYS A 7 -15.95 12.68 -8.38
C LYS A 7 -16.92 13.48 -9.25
N LYS A 8 -17.42 14.62 -8.75
CA LYS A 8 -18.27 15.52 -9.52
C LYS A 8 -17.60 16.03 -10.80
N ASN A 9 -16.31 16.35 -10.74
CA ASN A 9 -15.56 16.77 -11.93
C ASN A 9 -15.38 15.64 -12.94
N LEU A 10 -15.25 14.39 -12.49
CA LEU A 10 -15.20 13.22 -13.39
C LEU A 10 -16.54 12.98 -14.07
N ASP A 11 -17.65 13.11 -13.32
CA ASP A 11 -19.00 13.00 -13.86
C ASP A 11 -19.27 14.10 -14.89
N GLU A 12 -18.85 15.34 -14.62
CA GLU A 12 -18.94 16.48 -15.56
C GLU A 12 -18.07 16.30 -16.82
N ALA A 13 -16.94 15.59 -16.70
CA ALA A 13 -16.07 15.24 -17.82
C ALA A 13 -16.58 14.03 -18.63
N GLY A 14 -17.65 13.36 -18.19
CA GLY A 14 -18.20 12.18 -18.85
C GLY A 14 -17.37 10.91 -18.69
N ILE A 15 -16.52 10.83 -17.66
CA ILE A 15 -15.68 9.66 -17.41
C ILE A 15 -16.42 8.71 -16.46
N SER A 16 -17.26 7.83 -17.01
CA SER A 16 -18.03 6.83 -16.24
C SER A 16 -17.47 5.42 -16.29
N ASP A 17 -16.82 5.07 -17.40
CA ASP A 17 -16.43 3.68 -17.69
C ASP A 17 -15.03 3.34 -17.19
N ASP A 18 -14.18 4.36 -17.01
CA ASP A 18 -12.81 4.21 -16.50
C ASP A 18 -12.73 4.47 -14.99
N VAL A 19 -11.91 3.69 -14.29
CA VAL A 19 -11.59 3.94 -12.87
C VAL A 19 -10.34 4.83 -12.77
N ILE A 20 -10.49 6.00 -12.14
CA ILE A 20 -9.39 6.92 -11.89
C ILE A 20 -9.03 6.91 -10.41
N GLY A 21 -7.74 6.83 -10.13
CA GLY A 21 -7.23 6.79 -8.77
C GLY A 21 -5.75 7.14 -8.67
N PHE A 22 -5.26 7.14 -7.44
CA PHE A 22 -3.85 7.32 -7.12
C PHE A 22 -3.27 5.99 -6.67
N VAL A 23 -2.08 5.67 -7.15
CA VAL A 23 -1.32 4.51 -6.70
C VAL A 23 -0.16 5.00 -5.85
N ASP A 24 -0.02 4.44 -4.65
CA ASP A 24 1.12 4.69 -3.78
C ASP A 24 1.76 3.37 -3.31
N LYS A 25 3.06 3.43 -3.02
CA LYS A 25 3.88 2.28 -2.64
C LYS A 25 4.64 2.59 -1.37
N MET A 26 4.48 1.71 -0.39
CA MET A 26 5.19 1.80 0.86
C MET A 26 6.05 0.55 1.08
N ALA A 27 7.28 0.73 1.51
CA ALA A 27 8.10 -0.34 2.04
C ALA A 27 8.14 -0.21 3.56
N VAL A 28 7.49 -1.13 4.26
CA VAL A 28 7.55 -1.20 5.72
C VAL A 28 8.74 -2.08 6.09
N GLU A 29 9.77 -1.45 6.65
CA GLU A 29 10.91 -2.15 7.25
C GLU A 29 10.70 -2.23 8.76
N ALA A 30 10.13 -3.34 9.22
CA ALA A 30 9.97 -3.61 10.63
C ALA A 30 11.21 -4.36 11.14
N ASN A 31 12.02 -3.68 11.96
CA ASN A 31 13.09 -4.32 12.70
C ASN A 31 12.49 -4.85 14.02
N ALA A 32 12.31 -6.16 14.15
CA ALA A 32 11.70 -6.80 15.32
C ALA A 32 12.62 -6.80 16.56
N ASN A 33 13.21 -5.65 16.91
CA ASN A 33 14.12 -5.50 18.04
C ASN A 33 13.43 -5.10 19.36
N THR A 34 12.13 -4.79 19.36
CA THR A 34 11.46 -4.23 20.55
C THR A 34 10.73 -5.26 21.41
N ALA A 35 10.35 -6.42 20.85
CA ALA A 35 9.56 -7.42 21.57
C ALA A 35 10.38 -8.26 22.57
N ARG A 36 11.72 -8.23 22.52
CA ARG A 36 12.58 -9.18 23.26
C ARG A 36 13.56 -8.56 24.26
N LEU A 37 13.39 -7.29 24.63
CA LEU A 37 14.22 -6.61 25.64
C LEU A 37 13.54 -6.49 27.02
N TRP A 38 12.41 -7.15 27.23
CA TRP A 38 11.76 -7.26 28.54
C TRP A 38 11.87 -8.71 29.05
N SER A 39 13.09 -9.14 29.37
CA SER A 39 13.30 -10.37 30.14
C SER A 39 14.30 -10.08 31.25
N PHE A 40 13.85 -10.18 32.51
CA PHE A 40 14.62 -9.79 33.69
C PHE A 40 15.77 -10.74 34.05
N ASP A 41 15.83 -11.96 33.49
CA ASP A 41 16.73 -13.00 34.02
C ASP A 41 17.92 -13.38 33.13
N LYS A 42 17.85 -13.32 31.79
CA LYS A 42 18.97 -13.75 30.91
C LYS A 42 18.96 -13.00 29.56
N PRO A 43 20.12 -12.63 28.99
CA PRO A 43 20.17 -12.08 27.65
C PRO A 43 19.80 -13.18 26.63
N LEU A 44 18.58 -13.11 26.09
CA LEU A 44 18.18 -13.93 24.94
C LEU A 44 18.88 -13.37 23.70
N LYS A 45 19.64 -14.23 23.00
CA LYS A 45 20.35 -13.91 21.75
C LYS A 45 19.47 -13.04 20.82
N ARG A 46 20.00 -11.90 20.40
CA ARG A 46 19.36 -10.98 19.43
C ARG A 46 19.13 -11.73 18.12
N VAL A 47 17.89 -12.12 17.86
CA VAL A 47 17.45 -12.55 16.53
C VAL A 47 16.78 -11.34 15.92
N ALA A 48 17.56 -10.55 15.17
CA ALA A 48 17.01 -9.43 14.41
C ALA A 48 16.31 -9.99 13.18
N THR A 49 15.04 -10.34 13.30
CA THR A 49 14.24 -10.66 12.12
C THR A 49 13.89 -9.33 11.44
N HIS A 50 14.51 -9.05 10.31
CA HIS A 50 14.16 -7.93 9.46
C HIS A 50 13.00 -8.38 8.58
N VAL A 51 11.80 -7.88 8.86
CA VAL A 51 10.64 -8.11 8.00
C VAL A 51 10.51 -6.89 7.10
N LYS A 52 10.76 -7.10 5.81
CA LYS A 52 10.52 -6.11 4.76
C LYS A 52 9.21 -6.47 4.07
N ALA A 53 8.15 -5.74 4.40
CA ALA A 53 6.87 -5.86 3.72
C ALA A 53 6.73 -4.76 2.69
N LYS A 54 6.37 -5.12 1.47
CA LYS A 54 5.99 -4.17 0.42
C LYS A 54 4.48 -4.05 0.44
N VAL A 55 3.98 -2.83 0.51
CA VAL A 55 2.55 -2.51 0.44
C VAL A 55 2.33 -1.64 -0.79
N ALA A 56 1.28 -1.93 -1.54
CA ALA A 56 0.77 -1.10 -2.61
C ALA A 56 -0.67 -0.71 -2.28
N GLY A 57 -0.97 0.58 -2.37
CA GLY A 57 -2.31 1.12 -2.19
C GLY A 57 -2.80 1.74 -3.49
N LEU A 58 -4.02 1.39 -3.89
CA LEU A 58 -4.79 2.05 -4.93
C LEU A 58 -5.97 2.77 -4.27
N TYR A 59 -5.98 4.09 -4.41
CA TYR A 59 -7.05 4.94 -3.91
C TYR A 59 -7.88 5.47 -5.07
N CYS A 60 -9.05 4.88 -5.27
CA CYS A 60 -9.95 5.19 -6.37
C CYS A 60 -10.89 6.35 -6.03
N ILE A 61 -11.05 7.27 -7.00
CA ILE A 61 -11.97 8.40 -6.91
C ILE A 61 -13.40 7.93 -7.20
N ASN A 62 -13.58 7.14 -8.25
CA ASN A 62 -14.88 6.63 -8.73
C ASN A 62 -15.04 5.09 -8.66
N GLY A 63 -14.05 4.37 -8.15
CA GLY A 63 -14.09 2.91 -7.94
C GLY A 63 -13.79 2.47 -6.50
N GLU A 64 -13.55 1.17 -6.32
CA GLU A 64 -13.17 0.57 -5.04
C GLU A 64 -11.68 0.76 -4.75
N ASN A 65 -11.35 1.04 -3.48
CA ASN A 65 -9.96 1.13 -3.04
C ASN A 65 -9.39 -0.27 -2.83
N LEU A 66 -8.10 -0.43 -3.09
CA LEU A 66 -7.39 -1.69 -2.90
C LEU A 66 -6.10 -1.46 -2.13
N ILE A 67 -5.82 -2.30 -1.14
CA ILE A 67 -4.54 -2.33 -0.43
C ILE A 67 -4.04 -3.76 -0.47
N GLU A 68 -2.86 -3.95 -1.05
CA GLU A 68 -2.24 -5.27 -1.19
C GLU A 68 -0.79 -5.27 -0.72
N SER A 69 -0.30 -6.45 -0.36
CA SER A 69 1.11 -6.66 0.00
C SER A 69 1.78 -7.67 -0.95
N PRO A 70 1.97 -7.29 -2.23
CA PRO A 70 2.53 -8.20 -3.22
C PRO A 70 4.05 -8.38 -3.02
N GLU A 71 4.57 -9.51 -3.50
CA GLU A 71 6.01 -9.82 -3.44
C GLU A 71 6.85 -8.81 -4.27
N LYS A 72 6.23 -8.25 -5.31
CA LYS A 72 6.79 -7.21 -6.19
C LYS A 72 5.79 -6.07 -6.36
N ASN A 73 6.29 -4.84 -6.39
CA ASN A 73 5.49 -3.64 -6.56
C ASN A 73 6.24 -2.61 -7.44
N LYS A 74 6.96 -3.04 -8.47
CA LYS A 74 7.60 -2.10 -9.42
C LYS A 74 6.55 -1.37 -10.25
N ALA A 75 6.88 -0.21 -10.83
CA ALA A 75 5.91 0.55 -11.65
C ALA A 75 5.38 -0.27 -12.83
N GLU A 76 6.29 -1.00 -13.48
CA GLU A 76 6.01 -1.92 -14.59
C GLU A 76 4.93 -2.96 -14.24
N ASP A 77 4.89 -3.43 -12.99
CA ASP A 77 3.92 -4.45 -12.54
C ASP A 77 2.47 -3.93 -12.62
N PHE A 78 2.24 -2.61 -12.49
CA PHE A 78 0.91 -1.98 -12.54
C PHE A 78 0.45 -1.64 -13.96
N THR A 79 1.38 -1.58 -14.91
CA THR A 79 1.10 -1.21 -16.30
C THR A 79 0.83 -2.39 -17.20
N THR A 80 0.78 -3.61 -16.65
CA THR A 80 0.48 -4.83 -17.41
C THR A 80 -1.01 -4.85 -17.76
N PHE A 81 -1.38 -4.16 -18.84
CA PHE A 81 -2.71 -4.21 -19.41
C PHE A 81 -2.87 -5.57 -20.12
N GLN A 82 -3.69 -6.47 -19.57
CA GLN A 82 -4.14 -7.66 -20.31
C GLN A 82 -5.31 -7.22 -21.18
N GLY A 83 -5.07 -7.15 -22.49
CA GLY A 83 -6.10 -6.98 -23.51
C GLY A 83 -6.81 -8.29 -23.83
#